data_AF-A0A7C5Y072-F1
#
_entry.id   AF-A0A7C5Y072-F1
#
_cell.length_a   1.000
_cell.length_b   1.000
_cell.length_c   1.000
_cell.angle_alpha   90.00
_cell.angle_beta   90.00
_cell.angle_gamma   90.00
#
_symmetry.space_group_name_H-M   'P 1'
#
loop_
_entity.id
_entity.type
_entity.pdbx_description
1 polymer ?
#
loop_
_entity_poly.entity_id
_entity_poly.type
_entity_poly.pdbx_seq_one_letter_code
_entity_poly.pdbx_strand_id
1 'polypeptide(L)'
;MTDKKLILRFGILLLLILAENTMAVGNKIAIAICNVYNAVITLAIPLATLMFIYGGARYVYSADDPGGRKAAKKICVHSLVGLIIVGVADELVFEIAGSSC
;
A
#
# COMPACT_ATOMS: atom_id res chain seq x y z
N MET A 1 18.25 7.46 -54.32
CA MET A 1 18.58 6.61 -53.14
C MET A 1 17.93 7.11 -51.83
N THR A 2 17.19 8.22 -51.84
CA THR A 2 16.72 8.91 -50.63
C THR A 2 15.31 8.50 -50.18
N ASP A 3 14.45 8.03 -51.09
CA ASP A 3 13.04 7.71 -50.79
C ASP A 3 12.87 6.55 -49.82
N LYS A 4 13.66 5.48 -49.97
CA LYS A 4 13.62 4.33 -49.05
C LYS A 4 14.08 4.69 -47.64
N LYS A 5 15.04 5.62 -47.50
CA LYS A 5 15.52 6.10 -46.19
C LYS A 5 14.47 6.97 -45.50
N LEU A 6 13.67 7.71 -46.27
CA LEU A 6 12.59 8.55 -45.74
C LEU A 6 11.43 7.71 -45.20
N ILE A 7 11.03 6.67 -45.94
CA ILE A 7 9.99 5.72 -45.50
C ILE A 7 10.44 5.00 -44.22
N LEU A 8 11.70 4.57 -44.16
CA LEU A 8 12.26 3.89 -42.99
C LEU A 8 12.28 4.81 -41.75
N ARG A 9 12.61 6.09 -41.92
CA ARG A 9 12.61 7.09 -40.84
C ARG A 9 11.21 7.38 -40.31
N PHE A 10 10.22 7.53 -41.20
CA PHE A 10 8.82 7.73 -40.80
C PHE A 10 8.24 6.49 -40.11
N GLY A 11 8.56 5.29 -40.58
CA GLY A 11 8.13 4.05 -39.95
C GLY A 11 8.69 3.87 -38.54
N ILE A 12 9.97 4.18 -38.34
CA ILE A 12 10.61 4.17 -37.01
C ILE A 12 9.99 5.22 -36.08
N LEU A 13 9.70 6.43 -36.58
CA LEU A 13 9.06 7.48 -35.79
C LEU A 13 7.65 7.08 -35.35
N LEU A 14 6.86 6.48 -36.23
CA LEU A 14 5.52 5.96 -35.92
C LEU A 14 5.56 4.88 -34.83
N LEU A 15 6.57 4.00 -34.89
CA LEU A 15 6.74 2.89 -33.95
C LEU A 15 7.20 3.37 -32.56
N LEU A 16 8.03 4.42 -32.51
CA LEU A 16 8.42 5.10 -31.26
C LEU A 16 7.22 5.74 -30.55
N ILE A 17 6.39 6.48 -31.30
CA ILE A 17 5.20 7.15 -30.76
C ILE A 17 4.21 6.12 -30.17
N LEU A 18 4.07 4.96 -30.81
CA LEU A 18 3.24 3.86 -30.29
C LEU A 18 3.84 3.20 -29.04
N ALA A 19 5.16 3.14 -28.93
CA ALA A 19 5.85 2.58 -27.76
C ALA A 19 5.67 3.46 -26.51
N GLU A 20 5.74 4.80 -26.64
CA GLU A 20 5.57 5.76 -25.53
C GLU A 20 4.22 5.60 -24.80
N ASN A 21 3.16 5.32 -25.56
CA ASN A 21 1.81 5.24 -25.02
C ASN A 21 1.57 4.00 -24.13
N THR A 22 2.37 2.93 -24.31
CA THR A 22 2.26 1.73 -23.45
C THR A 22 2.82 1.96 -22.05
N MET A 23 3.88 2.77 -21.92
CA MET A 23 4.50 3.10 -20.63
C MET A 23 3.66 4.09 -19.82
N ALA A 24 2.93 4.99 -20.49
CA ALA A 24 2.00 5.91 -19.85
C ALA A 24 0.81 5.19 -19.20
N VAL A 25 0.32 4.11 -19.80
CA VAL A 25 -0.78 3.30 -19.23
C VAL A 25 -0.29 2.49 -18.03
N GLY A 26 0.91 1.90 -18.10
CA GLY A 26 1.50 1.18 -16.97
C GLY A 26 1.68 2.05 -15.72
N ASN A 27 2.18 3.28 -15.88
CA ASN A 27 2.39 4.19 -14.75
C ASN A 27 1.07 4.67 -14.12
N LYS A 28 0.02 4.91 -14.91
CA LYS A 28 -1.30 5.33 -14.38
C LYS A 28 -1.91 4.29 -13.45
N ILE A 29 -1.75 3.00 -13.76
CA ILE A 29 -2.27 1.90 -12.94
C ILE A 29 -1.49 1.80 -11.64
N ALA A 30 -0.15 1.88 -11.70
CA ALA A 30 0.71 1.87 -10.52
C ALA A 30 0.37 3.03 -9.57
N ILE A 31 0.28 4.26 -10.09
CA ILE A 31 -0.06 5.46 -9.30
C ILE A 31 -1.44 5.33 -8.65
N ALA A 32 -2.44 4.79 -9.36
CA ALA A 32 -3.77 4.60 -8.80
C ALA A 32 -3.76 3.64 -7.60
N ILE A 33 -3.00 2.55 -7.68
CA ILE A 33 -2.81 1.59 -6.59
C ILE A 33 -2.09 2.27 -5.41
N CYS A 34 -1.00 2.99 -5.67
CA CYS A 34 -0.23 3.68 -4.62
C CYS A 34 -1.07 4.72 -3.88
N ASN A 35 -1.91 5.47 -4.59
CA ASN A 35 -2.71 6.51 -3.96
C ASN A 35 -3.78 5.92 -3.02
N VAL A 36 -4.42 4.82 -3.43
CA VAL A 36 -5.37 4.09 -2.57
C VAL A 36 -4.63 3.46 -1.39
N TYR A 37 -3.48 2.82 -1.63
CA TYR A 37 -2.67 2.20 -0.60
C TYR A 37 -2.23 3.20 0.47
N ASN A 38 -1.63 4.33 0.04
CA ASN A 38 -1.21 5.40 0.93
C ASN A 38 -2.40 5.97 1.72
N ALA A 39 -3.55 6.20 1.09
CA ALA A 39 -4.74 6.67 1.80
C ALA A 39 -5.19 5.70 2.91
N VAL A 40 -5.12 4.39 2.67
CA VAL A 40 -5.47 3.37 3.66
C VAL A 40 -4.46 3.30 4.80
N ILE A 41 -3.15 3.23 4.48
CA ILE A 41 -2.08 3.11 5.48
C ILE A 41 -2.00 4.33 6.39
N THR A 42 -2.11 5.53 5.80
CA THR A 42 -2.03 6.80 6.54
C THR A 42 -3.13 6.90 7.60
N LEU A 43 -4.28 6.23 7.40
CA LEU A 43 -5.37 6.17 8.38
C LEU A 43 -5.28 4.93 9.28
N ALA A 44 -4.90 3.77 8.74
CA ALA A 44 -4.91 2.50 9.45
C ALA A 44 -3.84 2.43 10.55
N ILE A 45 -2.60 2.87 10.28
CA ILE A 45 -1.50 2.81 11.25
C ILE A 45 -1.78 3.65 12.52
N PRO A 46 -2.16 4.94 12.43
CA PRO A 46 -2.43 5.71 13.63
C PRO A 46 -3.63 5.16 14.41
N LEU A 47 -4.70 4.71 13.73
CA LEU A 47 -5.86 4.11 14.39
C LEU A 47 -5.50 2.81 15.13
N ALA A 48 -4.73 1.93 14.48
CA ALA A 48 -4.28 0.67 15.08
C ALA A 48 -3.40 0.93 16.31
N THR A 49 -2.48 1.90 16.22
CA THR A 49 -1.60 2.30 17.33
C THR A 49 -2.40 2.88 18.49
N LEU A 50 -3.40 3.70 18.21
CA LEU A 50 -4.24 4.34 19.23
C LEU A 50 -5.12 3.31 19.96
N MET A 51 -5.68 2.35 19.24
CA MET A 51 -6.41 1.21 19.83
C MET A 51 -5.50 0.29 20.64
N PHE A 52 -4.25 0.09 20.21
CA PHE A 52 -3.27 -0.68 20.97
C PHE A 52 -2.93 0.01 22.29
N ILE A 53 -2.68 1.32 22.28
CA ILE A 53 -2.44 2.12 23.50
C ILE A 53 -3.67 2.08 24.42
N TYR A 54 -4.88 2.23 23.87
CA TYR A 54 -6.11 2.16 24.66
C TYR A 54 -6.29 0.78 25.32
N GLY A 55 -6.03 -0.31 24.60
CA GLY A 55 -6.04 -1.67 25.14
C GLY A 55 -5.00 -1.86 26.25
N GLY A 56 -3.77 -1.37 26.04
CA GLY A 56 -2.69 -1.42 27.02
C GLY A 56 -2.98 -0.62 28.28
N ALA A 57 -3.46 0.62 28.12
CA ALA A 57 -3.89 1.47 29.23
C ALA A 57 -5.01 0.80 30.03
N ARG A 58 -6.04 0.27 29.36
CA ARG A 58 -7.13 -0.46 30.02
C ARG A 58 -6.62 -1.69 30.77
N TYR A 59 -5.60 -2.38 30.27
CA TYR A 59 -4.99 -3.52 30.95
C TYR A 59 -4.31 -3.12 32.26
N VAL A 60 -3.60 -2.00 32.28
CA VAL A 60 -2.90 -1.46 33.48
C VAL A 60 -3.92 -0.94 34.50
N TYR A 61 -4.95 -0.21 34.08
CA TYR A 61 -5.96 0.33 35.00
C TYR A 61 -6.90 -0.72 35.57
N SER A 62 -7.07 -1.88 34.93
CA SER A 62 -7.98 -2.95 35.41
C SER A 62 -7.36 -3.83 36.50
N ALA A 63 -6.43 -3.30 37.30
CA ALA A 63 -5.53 -3.97 38.25
C ALA A 63 -6.05 -5.30 38.83
N ASP A 64 -7.22 -5.29 39.48
CA ASP A 64 -7.79 -6.44 40.21
C ASP A 64 -9.10 -7.01 39.62
N ASP A 65 -9.64 -6.43 38.53
CA ASP A 65 -10.85 -6.98 37.89
C ASP A 65 -10.48 -8.01 36.81
N PRO A 66 -10.67 -9.33 37.05
CA PRO A 66 -10.36 -10.36 36.06
C PRO A 66 -11.16 -10.20 34.77
N GLY A 67 -12.35 -9.57 34.81
CA GLY A 67 -13.17 -9.27 33.63
C GLY A 67 -12.52 -8.22 32.74
N GLY A 68 -12.17 -7.07 33.32
CA GLY A 68 -11.50 -5.95 32.67
C GLY A 68 -10.15 -6.33 32.05
N ARG A 69 -9.34 -7.14 32.74
CA ARG A 69 -8.05 -7.64 32.21
C ARG A 69 -8.23 -8.58 31.03
N LYS A 70 -9.24 -9.45 31.06
CA LYS A 70 -9.55 -10.37 29.95
C LYS A 70 -10.05 -9.62 28.72
N ALA A 71 -10.88 -8.59 28.91
CA ALA A 71 -11.34 -7.72 27.83
C ALA A 71 -10.19 -6.89 27.23
N ALA A 72 -9.34 -6.29 28.07
CA ALA A 72 -8.18 -5.53 27.62
C ALA A 72 -7.18 -6.38 26.84
N LYS A 73 -6.92 -7.62 27.30
CA LYS A 73 -6.06 -8.57 26.57
C LYS A 73 -6.61 -8.90 25.19
N LYS A 74 -7.93 -9.07 25.06
CA LYS A 74 -8.58 -9.29 23.75
C LYS A 74 -8.37 -8.11 22.82
N ILE A 75 -8.54 -6.87 23.32
CA ILE A 75 -8.31 -5.65 22.55
C ILE A 75 -6.85 -5.59 22.08
N CYS A 76 -5.88 -5.78 22.99
CA CYS A 76 -4.46 -5.78 22.61
C CYS A 76 -4.13 -6.85 21.55
N VAL A 77 -4.67 -8.06 21.68
CA VAL A 77 -4.46 -9.13 20.70
C VAL A 77 -5.09 -8.77 19.36
N HIS A 78 -6.30 -8.21 19.34
CA HIS A 78 -6.94 -7.79 18.09
C HIS A 78 -6.18 -6.65 17.41
N SER A 79 -5.70 -5.67 18.17
CA SER A 79 -4.88 -4.58 17.64
C SER A 79 -3.53 -5.08 17.12
N LEU A 80 -2.91 -6.04 17.80
CA LEU A 80 -1.64 -6.65 17.36
C LEU A 80 -1.82 -7.46 16.06
N VAL A 81 -2.89 -8.25 15.96
CA VAL A 81 -3.22 -9.00 14.74
C VAL A 81 -3.49 -8.04 13.58
N GLY A 82 -4.23 -6.95 13.82
CA GLY A 82 -4.43 -5.91 12.82
C GLY A 82 -3.13 -5.27 12.33
N LEU A 83 -2.19 -4.98 13.25
CA LEU A 83 -0.88 -4.43 12.90
C LEU A 83 -0.06 -5.40 12.04
N ILE A 84 -0.09 -6.69 12.37
CA ILE A 84 0.61 -7.74 11.60
C ILE A 84 0.03 -7.85 10.19
N ILE A 85 -1.29 -7.83 10.04
CA ILE A 85 -1.96 -7.89 8.73
C ILE A 85 -1.54 -6.71 7.86
N VAL A 86 -1.49 -5.50 8.43
CA VAL A 86 -1.03 -4.30 7.71
C VAL A 86 0.42 -4.45 7.26
N GLY A 87 1.31 -4.98 8.11
CA GLY A 87 2.71 -5.23 7.74
C GLY A 87 2.86 -6.23 6.59
N VAL A 88 2.10 -7.34 6.62
CA VAL A 88 2.11 -8.33 5.52
C VAL A 88 1.51 -7.76 4.23
N ALA A 89 0.50 -6.89 4.35
CA ALA A 89 -0.08 -6.23 3.19
C ALA A 89 0.91 -5.24 2.54
N ASP A 90 1.76 -4.56 3.32
CA ASP A 90 2.79 -3.65 2.82
C ASP A 90 3.84 -4.38 1.98
N GLU A 91 4.37 -5.48 2.50
CA GLU A 91 5.31 -6.33 1.76
C GLU A 91 4.70 -6.86 0.47
N LEU A 92 3.43 -7.29 0.50
CA LEU A 92 2.74 -7.76 -0.69
C LEU A 92 2.59 -6.65 -1.72
N VAL A 93 2.13 -5.47 -1.32
CA VAL A 93 1.90 -4.32 -2.23
C VAL A 93 3.21 -3.85 -2.85
N PHE A 94 4.30 -3.84 -2.10
CA PHE A 94 5.63 -3.50 -2.62
C PHE A 94 6.05 -4.43 -3.76
N GLU A 95 5.71 -5.71 -3.70
CA GLU A 95 6.06 -6.67 -4.74
C GLU A 95 5.17 -6.54 -6.00
N ILE A 96 3.86 -6.26 -5.85
CA ILE A 96 2.95 -6.10 -7.01
C ILE A 96 3.02 -4.72 -7.67
N ALA A 97 3.19 -3.64 -6.90
CA ALA A 97 3.26 -2.29 -7.45
C ALA A 97 4.69 -1.87 -7.81
N GLY A 98 5.69 -2.65 -7.37
CA GLY A 98 7.09 -2.25 -7.37
C GLY A 98 7.31 -1.02 -6.48
N SER A 99 8.56 -0.55 -6.40
CA SER A 99 8.94 0.67 -5.66
C SER A 99 8.37 1.99 -6.24
N SER A 100 7.29 1.92 -7.01
CA SER A 100 6.55 3.07 -7.52
C SER A 100 5.56 3.62 -6.49
N CYS A 101 5.33 2.86 -5.42
CA CYS A 101 4.85 3.30 -4.12
C CYS A 101 6.04 3.23 -3.13
#